data_AF-A0A561U3Z8-F1
#
_entry.id   AF-A0A561U3Z8-F1
#
_cell.length_a   1.000
_cell.length_b   1.000
_cell.length_c   1.000
_cell.angle_alpha   90.00
_cell.angle_beta   90.00
_cell.angle_gamma   90.00
#
_symmetry.space_group_name_H-M   'P 1'
#
loop_
_entity.id
_entity.type
_entity.pdbx_description
1 polymer ?
#
loop_
_entity_poly.entity_id
_entity_poly.type
_entity_poly.pdbx_seq_one_letter_code
_entity_poly.pdbx_strand_id
1 'polypeptide(L)'
;MRIGGVEERTAITVGGQTYPPNARRVGYALLAKVVRDERDKPAFVICGQTSIANRAAARYLDAEFQRLKRAHGLRRRFCVLLRVIEPESYGPSVVELVRDVTTEAFTPSPADDAEATEASGTSEDEVTSA
;
A
#
# COMPACT_ATOMS: atom_id res chain seq x y z
N MET A 1 5.86 -30.25 9.96
CA MET A 1 5.92 -29.08 9.06
C MET A 1 4.83 -28.11 9.48
N ARG A 2 5.15 -27.12 10.34
CA ARG A 2 4.21 -26.05 10.72
C ARG A 2 4.46 -24.90 9.76
N ILE A 3 3.50 -24.63 8.89
CA ILE A 3 3.52 -23.42 8.06
C ILE A 3 3.16 -22.27 9.00
N GLY A 4 4.13 -21.40 9.29
CA GLY A 4 3.89 -20.16 10.04
C GLY A 4 2.71 -19.41 9.43
N GLY A 5 1.76 -19.00 10.26
CA GLY A 5 0.45 -18.53 9.84
C GLY A 5 0.53 -17.44 8.77
N VAL A 6 -0.33 -17.55 7.75
CA VAL A 6 -0.48 -16.58 6.65
C VAL A 6 -0.82 -15.16 7.19
N GLU A 7 -1.20 -15.07 8.45
CA GLU A 7 -1.58 -13.87 9.19
C GLU A 7 -0.41 -12.93 9.54
N GLU A 8 0.86 -13.28 9.36
CA GLU A 8 1.94 -12.29 9.53
C GLU A 8 2.36 -11.65 8.20
N ARG A 9 2.21 -12.38 7.09
CA ARG A 9 2.70 -11.96 5.77
C ARG A 9 1.87 -10.86 5.10
N THR A 10 0.67 -10.62 5.59
CA THR A 10 -0.23 -9.61 5.03
C THR A 10 -0.41 -8.42 5.97
N ALA A 11 0.42 -8.29 7.02
CA ALA A 11 0.43 -7.08 7.83
C ALA A 11 0.84 -5.87 6.98
N ILE A 12 0.07 -4.78 7.08
CA ILE A 12 0.36 -3.52 6.38
C ILE A 12 1.06 -2.61 7.38
N THR A 13 2.27 -2.18 7.09
CA THR A 13 3.00 -1.21 7.92
C THR A 13 3.15 0.10 7.17
N VAL A 14 2.65 1.20 7.74
CA VAL A 14 2.75 2.53 7.13
C VAL A 14 3.02 3.57 8.20
N GLY A 15 4.07 4.38 8.01
CA GLY A 15 4.43 5.46 8.93
C GLY A 15 4.68 4.99 10.37
N GLY A 16 5.27 3.80 10.55
CA GLY A 16 5.53 3.20 11.86
C GLY A 16 4.31 2.64 12.58
N GLN A 17 3.15 2.55 11.91
CA GLN A 17 1.96 1.87 12.43
C GLN A 17 1.74 0.57 11.66
N THR A 18 1.53 -0.52 12.40
CA THR A 18 1.30 -1.85 11.84
C THR A 18 -0.17 -2.23 11.98
N TYR A 19 -0.78 -2.60 10.86
CA TYR A 19 -2.14 -3.07 10.76
C TYR A 19 -2.10 -4.60 10.52
N PRO A 20 -2.18 -5.42 11.58
CA PRO A 20 -2.15 -6.87 11.45
C PRO A 20 -3.41 -7.35 10.72
N PRO A 21 -3.32 -8.43 9.93
CA PRO A 21 -4.49 -9.00 9.28
C PRO A 21 -5.32 -9.73 10.33
N ASN A 22 -6.45 -9.12 10.69
CA ASN A 22 -7.42 -9.76 11.56
C ASN A 22 -8.39 -10.56 10.69
N ALA A 23 -8.01 -11.80 10.38
CA ALA A 23 -8.84 -12.71 9.63
C ALA A 23 -10.23 -12.79 10.30
N ARG A 24 -11.27 -12.41 9.54
CA ARG A 24 -12.74 -12.45 9.86
C ARG A 24 -13.40 -11.16 10.33
N ARG A 25 -12.78 -10.31 11.15
CA ARG A 25 -13.49 -9.11 11.69
C ARG A 25 -13.15 -7.82 10.98
N VAL A 26 -11.89 -7.62 10.60
CA VAL A 26 -11.43 -6.35 10.03
C VAL A 26 -10.33 -6.63 9.02
N GLY A 27 -10.55 -6.28 7.77
CA GLY A 27 -9.52 -6.31 6.73
C GLY A 27 -9.03 -4.90 6.40
N TYR A 28 -7.76 -4.76 6.04
CA TYR A 28 -7.21 -3.49 5.57
C TYR A 28 -6.87 -3.55 4.08
N ALA A 29 -6.98 -2.40 3.40
CA ALA A 29 -6.51 -2.22 2.04
C ALA A 29 -5.94 -0.82 1.82
N LEU A 30 -4.82 -0.74 1.14
CA LEU A 30 -4.28 0.51 0.63
C LEU A 30 -4.84 0.78 -0.75
N LEU A 31 -5.29 2.00 -0.97
CA LEU A 31 -5.68 2.52 -2.28
C LEU A 31 -4.80 3.73 -2.59
N ALA A 32 -3.97 3.59 -3.62
CA ALA A 32 -3.08 4.65 -4.05
C ALA A 32 -3.38 5.06 -5.49
N LYS A 33 -3.24 6.35 -5.75
CA LYS A 33 -3.13 6.91 -7.09
C LYS A 33 -1.72 7.45 -7.26
N VAL A 34 -1.00 6.89 -8.21
CA VAL A 34 0.36 7.29 -8.56
C VAL A 34 0.31 8.06 -9.86
N VAL A 35 0.97 9.23 -9.86
CA VAL A 35 1.14 10.10 -11.03
C VAL A 35 2.63 10.38 -11.13
N ARG A 36 3.25 9.98 -12.25
CA ARG A 36 4.70 10.14 -12.47
C ARG A 36 5.01 11.50 -13.08
N ASP A 37 4.24 11.87 -14.11
CA ASP A 37 4.29 13.17 -14.78
C ASP A 37 2.88 13.74 -15.01
N GLU A 38 2.76 15.07 -15.17
CA GLU A 38 1.46 15.74 -15.39
C GLU A 38 0.75 15.31 -16.69
N ARG A 39 1.52 14.77 -17.64
CA ARG A 39 1.05 14.27 -18.95
C ARG A 39 0.82 12.77 -18.97
N ASP A 40 1.25 12.04 -17.95
CA ASP A 40 1.10 10.59 -17.86
C ASP A 40 -0.30 10.19 -17.39
N LYS A 41 -0.72 9.00 -17.81
CA LYS A 41 -1.97 8.41 -17.33
C LYS A 41 -1.79 8.00 -15.86
N PRO A 42 -2.67 8.40 -14.94
CA PRO A 42 -2.57 8.01 -13.54
C PRO A 42 -2.75 6.51 -13.39
N ALA A 43 -1.89 5.88 -12.58
CA ALA A 43 -2.03 4.48 -12.20
C ALA A 43 -2.72 4.38 -10.83
N PHE A 44 -3.63 3.42 -10.67
CA PHE A 44 -4.23 3.09 -9.39
C PHE A 44 -3.68 1.75 -8.90
N VAL A 45 -3.26 1.72 -7.65
CA VAL A 45 -2.73 0.53 -6.98
C VAL A 45 -3.65 0.21 -5.81
N ILE A 46 -4.04 -1.06 -5.72
CA ILE A 46 -4.84 -1.59 -4.61
C ILE A 46 -4.04 -2.74 -3.99
N CYS A 47 -3.73 -2.58 -2.70
CA CYS A 47 -2.99 -3.58 -1.92
C CYS A 47 -3.77 -3.89 -0.64
N GLY A 48 -4.65 -4.89 -0.72
CA GLY A 48 -5.43 -5.41 0.39
C GLY A 48 -4.88 -6.72 0.93
N GLN A 49 -5.14 -6.95 2.21
CA GLN A 49 -4.70 -8.16 2.92
C GLN A 49 -5.40 -9.43 2.44
N THR A 50 -6.60 -9.27 1.86
CA THR A 50 -7.41 -10.37 1.33
C THR A 50 -8.05 -9.97 -0.01
N SER A 51 -8.49 -10.96 -0.78
CA SER A 51 -9.23 -10.71 -2.04
C SER A 51 -10.52 -9.92 -1.81
N ILE A 52 -11.17 -10.08 -0.66
CA ILE A 52 -12.36 -9.30 -0.30
C ILE A 52 -11.99 -7.83 -0.09
N ALA A 53 -10.87 -7.57 0.60
CA ALA A 53 -10.39 -6.20 0.83
C ALA A 53 -10.04 -5.50 -0.50
N ASN A 54 -9.43 -6.21 -1.45
CA ASN A 54 -9.16 -5.67 -2.80
C ASN A 54 -10.45 -5.29 -3.53
N ARG A 55 -11.46 -6.17 -3.51
CA ARG A 55 -12.73 -5.91 -4.16
C ARG A 55 -13.47 -4.74 -3.50
N ALA A 56 -13.43 -4.64 -2.17
CA ALA A 56 -14.02 -3.55 -1.42
C ALA A 56 -13.36 -2.21 -1.75
N ALA A 57 -12.02 -2.18 -1.81
CA ALA A 57 -11.27 -0.99 -2.22
C ALA A 57 -11.58 -0.56 -3.66
N ALA A 58 -11.75 -1.51 -4.59
CA ALA A 58 -12.14 -1.19 -5.96
C ALA A 58 -13.56 -0.61 -6.04
N ARG A 59 -14.51 -1.13 -5.26
CA ARG A 59 -15.86 -0.58 -5.16
C ARG A 59 -15.87 0.82 -4.55
N TYR A 60 -15.07 1.04 -3.50
CA TYR A 60 -14.90 2.35 -2.88
C TYR A 60 -14.27 3.36 -3.85
N LEU A 61 -13.31 2.93 -4.67
CA LEU A 61 -12.74 3.80 -5.70
C LEU A 61 -13.81 4.27 -6.69
N ASP A 62 -14.70 3.38 -7.12
CA ASP A 62 -15.78 3.71 -8.07
C ASP A 62 -16.85 4.63 -7.47
N ALA A 63 -17.33 4.31 -6.26
CA ALA A 63 -18.38 5.07 -5.60
C ALA A 63 -17.90 6.44 -5.08
N GLU A 64 -16.70 6.52 -4.53
CA GLU A 64 -16.16 7.73 -3.91
C GLU A 64 -15.17 8.50 -4.80
N PHE A 65 -15.03 8.11 -6.08
CA PHE A 65 -14.07 8.73 -7.01
C PHE A 65 -14.18 10.26 -7.04
N GLN A 66 -15.40 10.79 -7.12
CA GLN A 66 -15.63 12.23 -7.18
C GLN A 66 -15.24 12.94 -5.89
N ARG A 67 -15.42 12.29 -4.74
CA ARG A 67 -15.02 12.83 -3.43
C ARG A 67 -13.50 12.85 -3.32
N LEU A 68 -12.83 11.75 -3.67
CA LEU A 68 -11.36 11.66 -3.70
C LEU A 68 -10.76 12.68 -4.67
N LYS A 69 -11.36 12.85 -5.85
CA LYS A 69 -10.95 13.85 -6.84
C LYS A 69 -11.09 15.29 -6.34
N ARG A 70 -12.10 15.58 -5.49
CA ARG A 70 -12.24 16.90 -4.87
C ARG A 70 -11.25 17.11 -3.73
N ALA A 71 -11.03 16.10 -2.89
CA ALA A 71 -10.15 16.19 -1.73
C ALA A 71 -8.66 16.26 -2.10
N HIS A 72 -8.21 15.39 -3.02
CA HIS A 72 -6.81 15.31 -3.42
C HIS A 72 -6.54 16.03 -4.76
N GLY A 73 -7.57 16.42 -5.49
CA GLY A 73 -7.42 17.07 -6.79
C GLY A 73 -7.20 16.07 -7.94
N LEU A 74 -7.47 16.54 -9.16
CA LEU A 74 -7.40 15.75 -10.40
C LEU A 74 -6.00 15.22 -10.71
N ARG A 75 -4.96 15.98 -10.37
CA ARG A 75 -3.58 15.73 -10.79
C ARG A 75 -2.63 15.32 -9.66
N ARG A 76 -3.09 15.33 -8.40
CA ARG A 76 -2.21 14.91 -7.30
C ARG A 76 -2.26 13.40 -7.10
N ARG A 77 -1.13 12.90 -6.61
CA ARG A 77 -0.98 11.56 -6.04
C ARG A 77 -1.64 11.52 -4.66
N PHE A 78 -2.22 10.39 -4.31
CA PHE A 78 -2.75 10.15 -2.97
C PHE A 78 -2.58 8.68 -2.60
N CYS A 79 -2.50 8.39 -1.31
CA CYS A 79 -2.53 7.04 -0.77
C CYS A 79 -3.39 7.04 0.48
N VAL A 80 -4.46 6.25 0.48
CA VAL A 80 -5.40 6.17 1.61
C VAL A 80 -5.46 4.75 2.13
N LEU A 81 -5.52 4.62 3.45
CA LEU A 81 -5.75 3.35 4.13
C LEU A 81 -7.24 3.19 4.38
N LEU A 82 -7.76 2.09 3.85
CA LEU A 82 -9.15 1.67 3.97
C LEU A 82 -9.25 0.50 4.94
N ARG A 83 -10.29 0.52 5.75
CA ARG A 83 -10.70 -0.56 6.64
C ARG A 83 -12.03 -1.12 6.16
N VAL A 84 -12.05 -2.43 5.94
CA VAL A 84 -13.25 -3.19 5.60
C VAL A 84 -13.78 -3.82 6.86
N ILE A 85 -14.98 -3.41 7.26
CA ILE A 85 -15.63 -3.85 8.50
C ILE A 85 -16.41 -5.13 8.24
N GLU A 86 -16.11 -6.15 9.04
CA GLU A 86 -16.86 -7.42 9.13
C GLU A 86 -17.25 -8.00 7.76
N PRO A 87 -16.25 -8.30 6.91
CA PRO A 87 -16.48 -8.71 5.52
C PRO A 87 -17.31 -10.00 5.39
N GLU A 88 -17.37 -10.84 6.43
CA GLU A 88 -18.23 -12.04 6.46
C GLU A 88 -19.72 -11.71 6.67
N SER A 89 -20.04 -10.59 7.33
CA SER A 89 -21.41 -10.20 7.69
C SER A 89 -22.02 -9.18 6.72
N TYR A 90 -21.22 -8.24 6.22
CA TYR A 90 -21.70 -7.16 5.33
C TYR A 90 -21.10 -7.24 3.91
N GLY A 91 -20.24 -8.21 3.66
CA GLY A 91 -19.52 -8.32 2.40
C GLY A 91 -18.55 -7.14 2.18
N PRO A 92 -18.23 -6.80 0.92
CA PRO A 92 -17.33 -5.70 0.58
C PRO A 92 -18.00 -4.31 0.69
N SER A 93 -19.12 -4.19 1.39
CA SER A 93 -20.02 -3.03 1.31
C SER A 93 -19.68 -1.93 2.31
N VAL A 94 -19.02 -2.26 3.41
CA VAL A 94 -18.71 -1.30 4.48
C VAL A 94 -17.21 -1.06 4.52
N VAL A 95 -16.81 0.07 3.95
CA VAL A 95 -15.41 0.51 3.89
C VAL A 95 -15.30 1.87 4.56
N GLU A 96 -14.39 1.98 5.52
CA GLU A 96 -14.07 3.19 6.25
C GLU A 96 -12.68 3.68 5.85
N LEU A 97 -12.55 4.98 5.56
CA LEU A 97 -11.25 5.60 5.37
C LEU A 97 -10.64 5.87 6.76
N VAL A 98 -9.57 5.13 7.09
CA VAL A 98 -8.92 5.20 8.41
C VAL A 98 -7.96 6.38 8.46
N ARG A 99 -7.14 6.52 7.41
CA ARG A 99 -6.04 7.48 7.39
C ARG A 99 -5.66 7.84 5.96
N ASP A 100 -5.36 9.11 5.73
CA ASP A 100 -4.59 9.55 4.58
C ASP A 100 -3.11 9.32 4.89
N VAL A 101 -2.48 8.44 4.12
CA VAL A 101 -1.06 8.06 4.26
C VAL A 101 -0.24 8.55 3.07
N THR A 102 -0.71 9.59 2.37
CA THR A 102 -0.06 10.11 1.17
C THR A 102 1.38 10.54 1.45
N THR A 103 1.65 11.23 2.55
CA THR A 103 3.01 11.67 2.89
C THR A 103 3.92 10.48 3.15
N GLU A 104 3.44 9.52 3.95
CA GLU A 104 4.18 8.35 4.39
C GLU A 104 4.43 7.35 3.25
N ALA A 105 3.50 7.26 2.28
CA ALA A 105 3.62 6.35 1.15
C ALA A 105 4.55 6.88 0.03
N PHE A 106 4.78 8.19 -0.03
CA PHE A 106 5.64 8.83 -1.03
C PHE A 106 6.93 9.42 -0.47
N THR A 107 7.17 9.25 0.83
CA THR A 107 8.47 9.52 1.45
C THR A 107 9.24 8.21 1.45
N PRO A 108 10.47 8.17 0.90
CA PRO A 108 11.30 6.98 0.98
C PRO A 108 11.52 6.61 2.44
N SER A 109 11.33 5.33 2.78
CA SER A 109 11.67 4.83 4.10
C SER A 109 13.19 4.72 4.19
N PRO A 110 13.85 5.18 5.27
CA PRO A 110 15.30 5.06 5.42
C PRO A 110 15.79 3.60 5.44
N ALA A 111 14.90 2.62 5.59
CA ALA A 111 15.22 1.21 5.43
C ALA A 111 15.44 0.79 3.96
N ASP A 112 14.79 1.47 3.00
CA ASP A 112 14.98 1.21 1.56
C ASP A 112 16.29 1.83 1.04
N ASP A 113 16.78 2.91 1.68
CA ASP A 113 18.08 3.54 1.34
C ASP A 113 19.28 2.68 1.76
N ALA A 114 19.12 1.87 2.83
CA ALA A 114 20.15 0.94 3.28
C ALA A 114 20.34 -0.23 2.30
N GLU A 115 19.25 -0.75 1.71
CA GLU A 115 19.30 -1.85 0.76
C GLU A 115 19.77 -1.40 -0.64
N ALA A 116 19.52 -0.14 -1.02
CA ALA A 116 20.01 0.44 -2.28
C ALA A 116 21.53 0.74 -2.27
N THR A 117 22.14 0.92 -1.10
CA THR A 117 23.58 1.22 -0.97
C THR A 117 24.45 -0.05 -1.06
N GLU A 118 23.91 -1.23 -0.73
CA GLU A 118 24.67 -2.49 -0.81
C GLU A 118 24.74 -3.09 -2.23
N ALA A 119 23.93 -2.61 -3.18
CA ALA A 119 23.87 -3.13 -4.55
C ALA A 119 24.79 -2.40 -5.57
N SER A 120 25.61 -1.43 -5.14
CA SER A 120 26.53 -0.68 -6.03
C SER A 120 28.00 -0.81 -5.62
N GLY A 121 28.43 -2.00 -5.19
CA GLY A 121 29.78 -2.24 -4.70
C GLY A 121 30.41 -3.58 -5.08
N THR A 122 30.15 -4.13 -6.27
CA THR A 122 30.92 -5.29 -6.77
C THR A 122 31.15 -5.23 -8.28
N SER A 123 32.27 -4.64 -8.68
CA SER A 123 33.11 -5.02 -9.84
C SER A 123 34.31 -4.07 -9.84
N GLU A 124 35.45 -4.52 -9.34
CA GLU A 124 36.60 -5.01 -10.12
C GLU A 124 37.64 -3.89 -10.25
N ASP A 125 38.79 -4.07 -9.59
CA ASP A 125 40.06 -3.86 -10.28
C ASP A 125 41.16 -4.71 -9.65
N GLU A 126 41.72 -5.54 -10.52
CA GLU A 126 42.88 -6.40 -10.40
C GLU A 126 44.19 -5.58 -10.25
N VAL A 127 45.29 -6.28 -9.98
CA VAL A 127 46.71 -5.91 -10.25
C VAL A 127 47.51 -5.32 -9.08
N THR A 128 48.30 -6.17 -8.39
CA THR A 128 49.79 -6.12 -8.39
C THR A 128 50.41 -6.97 -7.26
N SER A 129 50.98 -8.11 -7.68
CA SER A 129 52.25 -8.75 -7.26
C SER A 129 53.09 -8.11 -6.14
N ALA A 130 53.51 -8.93 -5.17
CA ALA A 130 54.92 -9.09 -4.73
C ALA A 130 55.06 -10.28 -3.77
#